data_AF-A0A7H1DZ75-F1
#
_entry.id   AF-A0A7H1DZ75-F1
#
_cell.length_a   1.000
_cell.length_b   1.000
_cell.length_c   1.000
_cell.angle_alpha   90.00
_cell.angle_beta   90.00
_cell.angle_gamma   90.00
#
_symmetry.space_group_name_H-M   'P 1'
#
loop_
_entity.id
_entity.type
_entity.pdbx_description
1 polymer ?
#
loop_
_entity_poly.entity_id
_entity_poly.type
_entity_poly.pdbx_seq_one_letter_code
_entity_poly.pdbx_strand_id
1 'polypeptide(L)'
;MKTFPTAKMDLQTKIFTILFGLICLVVIGFGGYEIFTEKAFFLLFPVAVVCIALISSYLMIPEISVDAQKNILIKNSFVNFKIVREELANVEIITGKKFNIRTFGVGGLFGYFGYFNGNDVWYVTNLNKKIQITMKSGKIYMISPENTEDYLRQLELVY
;
A
#
# COMPACT_ATOMS: atom_id res chain seq x y z
N MET A 1 4.47 14.83 16.45
CA MET A 1 4.11 13.73 15.52
C MET A 1 5.35 13.42 14.70
N LYS A 2 5.82 12.16 14.73
CA LYS A 2 6.99 11.73 13.96
C LYS A 2 6.52 10.93 12.76
N THR A 3 6.91 11.36 11.56
CA THR A 3 6.58 10.67 10.31
C THR A 3 7.67 9.66 9.98
N PHE A 4 7.26 8.55 9.40
CA PHE A 4 8.12 7.46 8.97
C PHE A 4 7.86 7.20 7.49
N PRO A 5 8.88 7.33 6.63
CA PRO A 5 8.73 6.95 5.24
C PRO A 5 8.41 5.46 5.14
N THR A 6 7.64 5.09 4.14
CA THR A 6 7.43 3.68 3.81
C THR A 6 8.72 3.06 3.28
N ALA A 7 8.88 1.76 3.50
CA ALA A 7 10.03 1.01 3.05
C ALA A 7 10.14 1.05 1.51
N LYS A 8 11.37 1.18 1.00
CA LYS A 8 11.64 1.04 -0.44
C LYS A 8 11.09 -0.28 -0.95
N MET A 9 10.47 -0.25 -2.12
CA MET A 9 9.90 -1.44 -2.76
C MET A 9 10.93 -2.59 -2.83
N ASP A 10 10.51 -3.79 -2.45
CA ASP A 10 11.32 -4.99 -2.68
C ASP A 10 11.39 -5.30 -4.18
N LEU A 11 12.31 -6.19 -4.56
CA LEU A 11 12.55 -6.52 -5.96
C LEU A 11 11.28 -6.98 -6.70
N GLN A 12 10.44 -7.79 -6.07
CA GLN A 12 9.21 -8.28 -6.70
C GLN A 12 8.24 -7.12 -6.96
N THR A 13 8.04 -6.25 -5.97
CA THR A 13 7.17 -5.08 -6.09
C THR A 13 7.69 -4.11 -7.16
N LYS A 14 9.01 -3.91 -7.25
CA LYS A 14 9.63 -3.12 -8.33
C LYS A 14 9.38 -3.73 -9.70
N ILE A 15 9.60 -5.04 -9.86
CA ILE A 15 9.37 -5.75 -11.13
C ILE A 15 7.92 -5.60 -11.56
N PHE A 16 6.96 -5.87 -10.67
CA PHE A 16 5.54 -5.71 -10.97
C PHE A 16 5.18 -4.25 -11.29
N THR A 17 5.69 -3.29 -10.53
CA THR A 17 5.44 -1.87 -10.79
C THR A 17 5.95 -1.45 -12.18
N ILE A 18 7.15 -1.88 -12.56
CA ILE A 18 7.72 -1.57 -13.87
C ILE A 18 6.95 -2.29 -14.98
N LEU A 19 6.72 -3.60 -14.85
CA LEU A 19 6.06 -4.40 -15.88
C LEU A 19 4.63 -3.94 -16.12
N PHE A 20 3.81 -3.87 -15.06
CA PHE A 20 2.42 -3.40 -15.18
C PHE A 20 2.37 -1.92 -15.53
N GLY A 21 3.27 -1.10 -15.00
CA GLY A 21 3.36 0.32 -15.36
C GLY A 21 3.61 0.52 -16.86
N LEU A 22 4.57 -0.22 -17.44
CA LEU A 22 4.85 -0.18 -18.87
C LEU A 22 3.66 -0.65 -19.71
N ILE A 23 3.00 -1.75 -19.31
CA ILE A 23 1.79 -2.23 -19.98
C ILE A 23 0.70 -1.15 -19.97
N CYS A 24 0.45 -0.52 -18.82
CA CYS A 24 -0.50 0.57 -18.71
C CYS A 24 -0.14 1.74 -19.63
N LEU A 25 1.14 2.14 -19.69
CA LEU A 25 1.58 3.22 -20.55
C LEU A 25 1.40 2.89 -22.04
N VAL A 26 1.66 1.64 -22.46
CA VAL A 26 1.40 1.20 -23.83
C VAL A 26 -0.09 1.23 -24.15
N VAL A 27 -0.95 0.73 -23.25
CA VAL A 27 -2.41 0.75 -23.44
C VAL A 27 -2.94 2.17 -23.52
N ILE A 28 -2.47 3.07 -22.65
CA ILE A 28 -2.85 4.49 -22.67
C ILE A 28 -2.36 5.17 -23.95
N GLY A 29 -1.12 4.93 -24.36
CA GLY A 29 -0.53 5.52 -25.56
C GLY A 29 -1.21 5.05 -26.85
N PHE A 30 -1.36 3.74 -27.02
CA PHE A 30 -2.05 3.14 -28.17
C PHE A 30 -3.53 3.52 -28.19
N GLY A 31 -4.24 3.35 -27.07
CA GLY A 31 -5.64 3.71 -26.98
C GLY A 31 -5.86 5.21 -27.22
N GLY A 32 -4.98 6.06 -26.71
CA GLY A 32 -4.99 7.50 -27.00
C GLY A 32 -4.81 7.79 -28.49
N TYR A 33 -3.82 7.16 -29.14
CA TYR A 33 -3.57 7.31 -30.57
C TYR A 33 -4.81 6.97 -31.42
N GLU A 34 -5.44 5.83 -31.15
CA GLU A 34 -6.67 5.37 -31.84
C GLU A 34 -7.86 6.32 -31.59
N ILE A 35 -8.02 6.83 -30.36
CA ILE A 35 -9.08 7.78 -30.02
C ILE A 35 -8.90 9.10 -30.78
N PHE A 36 -7.67 9.63 -30.87
CA PHE A 36 -7.42 10.94 -31.49
C PHE A 36 -7.31 10.89 -33.02
N THR A 37 -6.81 9.78 -33.59
CA THR A 37 -6.58 9.66 -35.04
C THR A 37 -7.78 9.05 -35.74
N GLU A 38 -8.23 7.87 -35.27
CA GLU A 38 -9.29 7.08 -35.89
C GLU A 38 -10.67 7.33 -35.27
N LYS A 39 -10.75 8.26 -34.29
CA LYS A 39 -11.99 8.61 -33.56
C LYS A 39 -12.65 7.38 -32.92
N ALA A 40 -11.83 6.42 -32.48
CA ALA A 40 -12.27 5.18 -31.83
C ALA A 40 -12.77 5.41 -30.40
N PHE A 41 -13.84 6.20 -30.22
CA PHE A 41 -14.31 6.65 -28.91
C PHE A 41 -14.74 5.53 -27.96
N PHE A 42 -15.05 4.33 -28.46
CA PHE A 42 -15.34 3.17 -27.62
C PHE A 42 -14.14 2.77 -26.73
N LEU A 43 -12.91 3.14 -27.09
CA LEU A 43 -11.70 2.93 -26.29
C LEU A 43 -11.57 3.92 -25.11
N LEU A 44 -12.37 4.98 -25.06
CA LEU A 44 -12.27 6.00 -24.00
C LEU A 44 -12.52 5.40 -22.62
N PHE A 45 -13.52 4.50 -22.50
CA PHE A 45 -13.82 3.83 -21.24
C PHE A 45 -12.65 2.95 -20.73
N PRO A 46 -12.13 1.98 -21.49
CA PRO A 46 -11.02 1.15 -21.00
C PRO A 46 -9.73 1.97 -20.73
N VAL A 47 -9.41 2.97 -21.56
CA VAL A 47 -8.26 3.86 -21.30
C VAL A 47 -8.46 4.65 -20.01
N ALA A 48 -9.64 5.21 -19.77
CA ALA A 48 -9.95 5.91 -18.54
C ALA A 48 -9.84 5.00 -17.31
N VAL A 49 -10.33 3.75 -17.39
CA VAL A 49 -10.20 2.77 -16.30
C VAL A 49 -8.73 2.50 -15.97
N VAL A 50 -7.87 2.32 -16.98
CA VAL A 50 -6.42 2.10 -16.76
C VAL A 50 -5.77 3.34 -16.14
N CYS A 51 -6.07 4.54 -16.62
CA CYS A 51 -5.59 5.79 -16.04
C CYS A 51 -6.01 5.93 -14.57
N ILE A 52 -7.29 5.72 -14.27
CA ILE A 52 -7.83 5.81 -12.92
C ILE A 52 -7.14 4.78 -12.02
N ALA A 53 -7.00 3.53 -12.46
CA ALA A 53 -6.34 2.48 -11.68
C ALA A 53 -4.87 2.81 -11.39
N LEU A 54 -4.13 3.36 -12.36
CA LEU A 54 -2.73 3.74 -12.19
C LEU A 54 -2.59 4.92 -11.20
N ILE A 55 -3.40 5.96 -11.38
CA ILE A 55 -3.42 7.14 -10.52
C ILE A 55 -3.86 6.76 -9.10
N SER A 56 -4.97 6.02 -8.95
CA SER A 56 -5.46 5.60 -7.65
C SER A 56 -4.43 4.73 -6.92
N SER A 57 -3.74 3.84 -7.64
CA SER A 57 -2.69 3.02 -7.03
C SER A 57 -1.54 3.85 -6.47
N TYR A 58 -1.14 4.91 -7.18
CA TYR A 58 -0.11 5.83 -6.70
C TYR A 58 -0.59 6.65 -5.49
N LEU A 59 -1.83 7.17 -5.55
CA LEU A 59 -2.44 7.95 -4.48
C LEU A 59 -2.74 7.13 -3.21
N MET A 60 -2.67 5.80 -3.29
CA MET A 60 -2.81 4.90 -2.15
C MET A 60 -1.50 4.67 -1.37
N ILE A 61 -0.34 5.14 -1.87
CA ILE A 61 0.92 5.03 -1.15
C ILE A 61 0.77 5.74 0.22
N PRO A 62 1.00 5.03 1.33
CA PRO A 62 0.70 5.56 2.66
C PRO A 62 1.84 6.41 3.21
N GLU A 63 1.48 7.40 4.01
CA GLU A 63 2.33 8.04 5.00
C GLU A 63 2.02 7.42 6.37
N ILE A 64 3.06 6.97 7.07
CA ILE A 64 2.97 6.36 8.39
C ILE A 64 3.50 7.37 9.40
N SER A 65 2.77 7.62 10.48
CA SER A 65 3.27 8.47 11.55
C SER A 65 2.85 7.97 12.92
N VAL A 66 3.53 8.46 13.96
CA VAL A 66 3.21 8.19 15.36
C VAL A 66 2.98 9.51 16.09
N ASP A 67 1.85 9.62 16.80
CA ASP A 67 1.51 10.80 17.59
C ASP A 67 2.19 10.79 18.98
N ALA A 68 1.91 11.82 19.79
CA ALA A 68 2.47 11.95 21.13
C ALA A 68 1.96 10.87 22.10
N GLN A 69 0.73 10.39 21.89
CA GLN A 69 0.10 9.30 22.63
C GLN A 69 0.54 7.92 22.11
N LYS A 70 1.49 7.89 21.17
CA LYS A 70 2.04 6.67 20.55
C LYS A 70 0.99 5.88 19.76
N ASN A 71 -0.07 6.53 19.30
CA ASN A 71 -0.98 5.94 18.31
C ASN A 71 -0.33 5.97 16.94
N ILE A 72 -0.70 5.01 16.11
CA ILE A 72 -0.23 4.91 14.74
C ILE A 72 -1.25 5.60 13.84
N LEU A 73 -0.80 6.52 12.99
CA LEU A 73 -1.63 7.17 12.00
C LEU A 73 -1.21 6.71 10.61
N ILE A 74 -2.20 6.30 9.82
CA ILE A 74 -2.03 5.91 8.42
C ILE A 74 -2.85 6.87 7.57
N LYS A 75 -2.17 7.55 6.65
CA LYS A 75 -2.77 8.56 5.79
C LYS A 75 -2.35 8.35 4.34
N ASN A 76 -3.29 8.50 3.42
CA ASN A 76 -3.04 8.71 2.00
C ASN A 76 -4.15 9.61 1.43
N SER A 77 -4.35 9.66 0.11
CA SER A 77 -5.39 10.50 -0.49
C SER A 77 -6.82 10.02 -0.24
N PHE A 78 -7.02 8.76 0.13
CA PHE A 78 -8.34 8.13 0.31
C PHE A 78 -8.66 7.81 1.77
N VAL A 79 -7.64 7.60 2.60
CA VAL A 79 -7.81 7.22 4.01
C VAL A 79 -7.03 8.12 4.94
N ASN A 80 -7.58 8.31 6.13
CA ASN A 80 -6.94 8.96 7.25
C ASN A 80 -7.52 8.33 8.52
N PHE A 81 -6.82 7.35 9.09
CA PHE A 81 -7.29 6.66 10.28
C PHE A 81 -6.17 6.45 11.29
N LYS A 82 -6.60 6.22 12.54
CA LYS A 82 -5.73 6.05 13.70
C LYS A 82 -5.90 4.64 14.26
N ILE A 83 -4.79 3.97 14.53
CA ILE A 83 -4.73 2.72 15.28
C ILE A 83 -4.30 3.08 16.71
N VAL A 84 -5.21 2.85 17.65
CA VAL A 84 -5.06 3.23 19.06
C VAL A 84 -4.10 2.26 19.76
N ARG A 85 -3.09 2.78 20.48
CA ARG A 85 -2.07 1.93 21.11
C ARG A 85 -2.67 1.00 22.16
N GLU A 86 -3.65 1.47 22.91
CA GLU A 86 -4.30 0.71 23.98
C GLU A 86 -5.11 -0.49 23.46
N GLU A 87 -5.48 -0.48 22.18
CA GLU A 87 -6.22 -1.55 21.52
C GLU A 87 -5.30 -2.58 20.85
N LEU A 88 -3.98 -2.37 20.86
CA LEU A 88 -3.01 -3.32 20.35
C LEU A 88 -2.99 -4.57 21.24
N ALA A 89 -3.07 -5.74 20.61
CA ALA A 89 -2.83 -7.02 21.26
C ALA A 89 -1.40 -7.50 21.03
N ASN A 90 -0.87 -7.33 19.81
CA ASN A 90 0.48 -7.73 19.46
C ASN A 90 1.01 -6.90 18.28
N VAL A 91 2.32 -6.67 18.25
CA VAL A 91 3.04 -6.13 17.09
C VAL A 91 4.25 -7.03 16.83
N GLU A 92 4.34 -7.56 15.62
CA GLU A 92 5.41 -8.49 15.24
C GLU A 92 6.05 -8.10 13.91
N ILE A 93 7.36 -8.30 13.81
CA ILE A 93 8.09 -8.14 12.55
C ILE A 93 7.91 -9.43 11.74
N ILE A 94 7.26 -9.34 10.58
CA ILE A 94 7.06 -10.50 9.71
C ILE A 94 8.11 -10.51 8.61
N THR A 95 9.09 -11.39 8.76
CA THR A 95 10.06 -11.70 7.71
C THR A 95 9.49 -12.71 6.72
N GLY A 96 9.89 -12.57 5.45
CA GLY A 96 9.53 -13.51 4.40
C GLY A 96 8.15 -13.29 3.76
N LYS A 97 7.96 -14.01 2.65
CA LYS A 97 6.76 -13.94 1.80
C LYS A 97 5.86 -15.13 2.13
N LYS A 98 4.79 -14.88 2.89
CA LYS A 98 3.68 -15.83 2.98
C LYS A 98 2.80 -15.69 1.73
N PHE A 99 2.04 -16.73 1.41
CA PHE A 99 0.98 -16.62 0.42
C PHE A 99 -0.09 -15.67 0.94
N ASN A 100 -0.52 -14.70 0.13
CA ASN A 100 -1.55 -13.73 0.50
C ASN A 100 -2.56 -13.59 -0.63
N ILE A 101 -3.83 -13.55 -0.28
CA ILE A 101 -4.93 -13.39 -1.23
C ILE A 101 -5.41 -11.95 -1.17
N ARG A 102 -5.30 -11.22 -2.28
CA ARG A 102 -5.87 -9.87 -2.39
C ARG A 102 -7.38 -9.98 -2.49
N THR A 103 -8.07 -9.50 -1.46
CA THR A 103 -9.55 -9.46 -1.42
C THR A 103 -10.04 -8.21 -2.15
N PHE A 104 -9.44 -7.04 -1.89
CA PHE A 104 -9.77 -5.81 -2.60
C PHE A 104 -8.61 -4.79 -2.54
N GLY A 105 -8.44 -3.99 -3.59
CA GLY A 105 -7.44 -2.93 -3.65
C GLY A 105 -6.28 -3.21 -4.61
N VAL A 106 -5.09 -2.72 -4.28
CA VAL A 106 -3.90 -2.71 -5.13
C VAL A 106 -2.93 -3.79 -4.68
N GLY A 107 -2.32 -4.51 -5.63
CA GLY A 107 -1.25 -5.46 -5.32
C GLY A 107 -0.23 -5.54 -6.44
N GLY A 108 1.02 -5.23 -6.12
CA GLY A 108 2.17 -5.29 -7.02
C GLY A 108 2.51 -3.97 -7.72
N LEU A 109 1.58 -3.02 -7.80
CA LEU A 109 1.80 -1.70 -8.40
C LEU A 109 2.03 -0.66 -7.29
N PHE A 110 3.26 -0.17 -7.15
CA PHE A 110 3.78 0.66 -6.05
C PHE A 110 3.76 0.01 -4.66
N GLY A 111 2.92 -1.00 -4.44
CA GLY A 111 2.82 -1.75 -3.20
C GLY A 111 1.58 -2.64 -3.15
N TYR A 112 1.13 -2.91 -1.94
CA TYR A 112 -0.02 -3.74 -1.58
C TYR A 112 -0.88 -2.94 -0.62
N PHE A 113 -2.00 -2.43 -1.13
CA PHE A 113 -2.85 -1.46 -0.44
C PHE A 113 -4.31 -1.92 -0.48
N GLY A 114 -4.96 -2.05 0.67
CA GLY A 114 -6.36 -2.47 0.77
C GLY A 114 -6.54 -3.74 1.59
N TYR A 115 -7.47 -4.59 1.21
CA TYR A 115 -7.90 -5.77 1.97
C TYR A 115 -7.25 -7.04 1.44
N PHE A 116 -6.62 -7.80 2.35
CA PHE A 116 -5.96 -9.07 2.07
C PHE A 116 -6.44 -10.13 3.06
N ASN A 117 -6.33 -11.40 2.67
CA ASN A 117 -6.66 -12.57 3.49
C ASN A 117 -8.02 -12.46 4.21
N GLY A 118 -9.04 -11.94 3.50
CA GLY A 118 -10.31 -11.56 4.08
C GLY A 118 -10.33 -10.07 4.45
N ASN A 119 -10.09 -9.74 5.71
CA ASN A 119 -10.28 -8.39 6.25
C ASN A 119 -9.00 -7.76 6.83
N ASP A 120 -7.83 -8.30 6.52
CA ASP A 120 -6.56 -7.69 6.91
C ASP A 120 -6.36 -6.42 6.09
N VAL A 121 -6.00 -5.32 6.74
CA VAL A 121 -5.80 -4.03 6.07
C VAL A 121 -4.32 -3.78 5.86
N TRP A 122 -3.91 -3.72 4.60
CA TRP A 122 -2.52 -3.62 4.20
C TRP A 122 -2.18 -2.25 3.64
N TYR A 123 -1.03 -1.74 4.06
CA TYR A 123 -0.39 -0.51 3.62
C TYR A 123 1.11 -0.78 3.49
N VAL A 124 1.46 -1.70 2.59
CA VAL A 124 2.79 -2.32 2.50
C VAL A 124 3.42 -2.04 1.13
N THR A 125 4.62 -1.45 1.13
CA THR A 125 5.43 -1.23 -0.07
C THR A 125 6.53 -2.28 -0.23
N ASN A 126 6.93 -2.94 0.86
CA ASN A 126 7.98 -3.97 0.87
C ASN A 126 7.53 -5.21 1.65
N LEU A 127 7.36 -6.34 0.95
CA LEU A 127 6.90 -7.58 1.58
C LEU A 127 7.93 -8.23 2.51
N ASN A 128 9.21 -7.89 2.39
CA ASN A 128 10.29 -8.43 3.22
C ASN A 128 10.55 -7.58 4.48
N LYS A 129 10.07 -6.34 4.51
CA LYS A 129 10.23 -5.38 5.61
C LYS A 129 8.87 -4.86 6.06
N LYS A 130 8.07 -5.71 6.70
CA LYS A 130 6.72 -5.36 7.17
C LYS A 130 6.53 -5.77 8.62
N ILE A 131 5.63 -5.08 9.28
CA ILE A 131 5.16 -5.41 10.61
C ILE A 131 3.67 -5.73 10.55
N GLN A 132 3.26 -6.71 11.33
CA GLN A 132 1.88 -7.04 11.57
C GLN A 132 1.46 -6.44 12.90
N ILE A 133 0.32 -5.77 12.89
CA ILE A 133 -0.31 -5.17 14.04
C ILE A 133 -1.63 -5.90 14.25
N THR A 134 -1.72 -6.66 15.34
CA THR A 134 -2.93 -7.39 15.71
C THR A 134 -3.66 -6.61 16.81
N MET A 135 -4.91 -6.26 16.55
CA MET A 135 -5.78 -5.59 17.53
C MET A 135 -6.41 -6.60 18.48
N LYS A 136 -6.83 -6.15 19.67
CA LYS A 136 -7.62 -6.95 20.62
C LYS A 136 -8.93 -7.47 20.03
N SER A 137 -9.49 -6.77 19.04
CA SER A 137 -10.66 -7.21 18.28
C SER A 137 -10.39 -8.35 17.29
N GLY A 138 -9.12 -8.73 17.09
CA GLY A 138 -8.69 -9.68 16.07
C GLY A 138 -8.43 -9.05 14.69
N LYS A 139 -8.72 -7.76 14.49
CA LYS A 139 -8.40 -7.07 13.25
C LYS A 139 -6.88 -6.96 13.06
N ILE A 140 -6.41 -7.19 11.84
CA ILE A 140 -4.99 -7.13 11.50
C ILE A 140 -4.73 -5.94 10.57
N TYR A 141 -3.65 -5.21 10.87
CA TYR A 141 -3.06 -4.21 9.99
C TYR A 141 -1.64 -4.63 9.63
N MET A 142 -1.26 -4.43 8.37
CA MET A 142 0.09 -4.68 7.90
C MET A 142 0.68 -3.41 7.33
N ILE A 143 1.85 -2.99 7.82
CA ILE A 143 2.52 -1.77 7.36
C ILE A 143 4.02 -2.02 7.19
N SER A 144 4.69 -1.19 6.39
CA SER A 144 6.14 -1.31 6.15
C SER A 144 6.85 0.04 6.31
N PRO A 145 7.17 0.48 7.54
CA PRO A 145 8.04 1.64 7.76
C PRO A 145 9.48 1.30 7.35
N GLU A 146 10.21 2.25 6.76
CA GLU A 146 11.59 2.03 6.29
C GLU A 146 12.54 1.66 7.43
N ASN A 147 12.45 2.37 8.56
CA ASN A 147 13.23 2.09 9.76
C ASN A 147 12.33 1.45 10.83
N THR A 148 12.20 0.13 10.79
CA THR A 148 11.35 -0.63 11.69
C THR A 148 11.77 -0.50 13.16
N GLU A 149 13.07 -0.48 13.46
CA GLU A 149 13.55 -0.37 14.84
C GLU A 149 13.23 0.98 15.47
N ASP A 150 13.50 2.09 14.76
CA ASP A 150 13.17 3.43 15.22
C ASP A 150 11.65 3.61 15.35
N TYR A 151 10.88 3.01 14.45
CA TYR A 151 9.43 2.97 14.52
C TYR A 151 8.93 2.25 15.79
N LEU A 152 9.46 1.06 16.08
CA LEU A 152 9.08 0.29 17.28
C LEU A 152 9.54 0.95 18.58
N ARG A 153 10.71 1.60 18.59
CA ARG A 153 11.19 2.41 19.72
C ARG A 153 10.27 3.61 19.96
N GLN A 154 9.80 4.28 18.91
CA GLN A 154 8.83 5.38 19.05
C GLN A 154 7.52 4.90 19.69
N LEU A 155 7.10 3.66 19.41
CA LEU A 155 5.96 3.00 20.05
C LEU A 155 6.28 2.41 21.44
N GLU A 156 7.52 2.51 21.92
CA GLU A 156 8.01 1.91 23.18
C GLU A 156 7.72 0.40 23.25
N LEU A 157 7.89 -0.29 22.13
CA LEU A 157 7.72 -1.74 22.03
C LEU A 157 9.06 -2.50 22.06
N VAL A 158 10.17 -1.77 21.94
CA VAL A 158 11.54 -2.29 22.01
C VAL A 158 12.40 -1.23 22.73
N TYR A 159 13.33 -1.68 23.58
CA TYR A 159 14.27 -0.82 24.33
C TYR A 159 15.57 -0.63 23.54
#